data_AF-A0A2C9LRZ7-F1
#
_entry.id   AF-A0A2C9LRZ7-F1
#
_cell.length_a   1.000
_cell.length_b   1.000
_cell.length_c   1.000
_cell.angle_alpha   90.00
_cell.angle_beta   90.00
_cell.angle_gamma   90.00
#
_symmetry.space_group_name_H-M   'P 1'
#
loop_
_entity.id
_entity.type
_entity.pdbx_description
1 polymer ?
#
loop_
_entity_poly.entity_id
_entity_poly.type
_entity_poly.pdbx_seq_one_letter_code
_entity_poly.pdbx_strand_id
1 'polypeptide(L)'
;MPAKTATLFKLSIVEERMELANIIWQKLDSPTGAALYGYKILKELHDLEPHIEQQLQIKEWMKHFQNYAIETINRTYNKQPGEAIKLLGQKMENWGNTTCLMLALTGGNKTFLSQLACREFNSRIWYDA
;
A
#
# COMPACT_ATOMS: atom_id res chain seq x y z
N MET A 1 -0.77 -20.79 -2.94
CA MET A 1 -1.22 -20.43 -1.58
C MET A 1 -1.22 -18.91 -1.22
N PRO A 2 -1.01 -17.93 -2.14
CA PRO A 2 -0.92 -16.50 -1.75
C PRO A 2 -2.26 -15.85 -1.39
N ALA A 3 -3.39 -16.38 -1.88
CA ALA A 3 -4.71 -15.80 -1.62
C ALA A 3 -5.14 -15.89 -0.13
N LYS A 4 -4.74 -16.95 0.58
CA LYS A 4 -5.14 -17.16 1.99
C LYS A 4 -4.50 -16.13 2.92
N THR A 5 -3.21 -15.84 2.75
CA THR A 5 -2.49 -14.85 3.55
C THR A 5 -2.98 -13.44 3.27
N ALA A 6 -3.29 -13.12 2.00
CA ALA A 6 -3.90 -11.84 1.64
C ALA A 6 -5.28 -11.64 2.30
N THR A 7 -6.14 -12.66 2.32
CA THR A 7 -7.43 -12.58 3.01
C THR A 7 -7.27 -12.37 4.52
N LEU A 8 -6.36 -13.10 5.16
CA LEU A 8 -6.07 -12.93 6.60
C LEU A 8 -5.56 -11.53 6.93
N PHE A 9 -4.72 -10.96 6.07
CA PHE A 9 -4.25 -9.58 6.23
C PHE A 9 -5.41 -8.58 6.20
N LYS A 10 -6.32 -8.70 5.23
CA LYS A 10 -7.50 -7.83 5.10
C LYS A 10 -8.38 -7.91 6.35
N LEU A 11 -8.69 -9.12 6.80
CA LEU A 11 -9.50 -9.35 7.99
C LEU A 11 -8.83 -8.76 9.24
N SER A 12 -7.50 -8.89 9.36
CA SER A 12 -6.78 -8.36 10.52
C SER A 12 -6.86 -6.83 10.62
N ILE A 13 -6.93 -6.11 9.50
CA ILE A 13 -7.09 -4.65 9.49
C ILE A 13 -8.50 -4.25 9.92
N VAL A 14 -9.53 -4.93 9.39
CA VAL A 14 -10.94 -4.64 9.70
C VAL A 14 -11.28 -4.98 11.16
N GLU A 15 -10.68 -6.04 11.70
CA GLU A 15 -10.82 -6.45 13.11
C GLU A 15 -9.92 -5.65 14.07
N GLU A 16 -9.27 -4.58 13.59
CA GLU A 16 -8.34 -3.73 14.34
C GLU A 16 -7.14 -4.46 14.99
N ARG A 17 -6.81 -5.66 14.50
CA ARG A 17 -5.66 -6.46 14.95
C ARG A 17 -4.39 -6.07 14.20
N MET A 18 -3.94 -4.82 14.39
CA MET A 18 -2.86 -4.23 13.60
C MET A 18 -1.50 -4.90 13.79
N GLU A 19 -1.20 -5.40 14.99
CA GLU A 19 0.02 -6.17 15.24
C GLU A 19 0.05 -7.47 14.42
N LEU A 20 -1.09 -8.17 14.35
CA LEU A 20 -1.23 -9.36 13.52
C LEU A 20 -1.13 -9.01 12.03
N ALA A 21 -1.77 -7.92 11.62
CA ALA A 21 -1.66 -7.42 10.25
C ALA A 21 -0.20 -7.15 9.87
N ASN A 22 0.60 -6.59 10.79
CA ASN A 22 2.03 -6.34 10.57
C ASN A 22 2.84 -7.64 10.40
N ILE A 23 2.60 -8.64 11.26
CA ILE A 23 3.28 -9.95 11.15
C ILE A 23 2.92 -10.64 9.83
N ILE A 24 1.64 -10.58 9.42
CA ILE A 24 1.20 -11.18 8.15
C ILE A 24 1.84 -10.42 6.98
N TRP A 25 1.89 -9.09 7.05
CA TRP A 25 2.46 -8.24 6.00
C TRP A 25 3.89 -8.64 5.64
N GLN A 26 4.72 -8.94 6.63
CA GLN A 26 6.11 -9.38 6.44
C GLN A 26 6.23 -10.71 5.66
N LYS A 27 5.15 -11.50 5.58
CA LYS A 27 5.10 -12.80 4.89
C LYS A 27 4.42 -12.74 3.52
N LEU A 28 3.98 -11.56 3.06
CA LEU A 28 3.28 -11.42 1.79
C LEU A 28 4.28 -11.32 0.62
N ASP A 29 3.92 -11.96 -0.50
CA ASP A 29 4.70 -11.91 -1.76
C ASP A 29 4.67 -10.52 -2.42
N SER A 30 3.66 -9.70 -2.08
CA SER A 30 3.45 -8.34 -2.59
C SER A 30 3.30 -7.36 -1.41
N PRO A 31 4.40 -7.01 -0.73
CA PRO A 31 4.34 -6.18 0.48
C PRO A 31 3.98 -4.72 0.16
N THR A 32 4.41 -4.16 -0.98
CA THR A 32 4.07 -2.78 -1.36
C THR A 32 2.58 -2.62 -1.64
N GLY A 33 1.98 -3.56 -2.40
CA GLY A 33 0.55 -3.56 -2.68
C GLY A 33 -0.30 -3.74 -1.42
N ALA A 34 0.11 -4.66 -0.55
CA ALA A 34 -0.55 -4.89 0.73
C ALA A 34 -0.52 -3.66 1.64
N ALA A 35 0.62 -2.98 1.73
CA ALA A 35 0.76 -1.77 2.54
C ALA A 35 -0.13 -0.63 2.02
N LEU A 36 -0.19 -0.43 0.70
CA LEU A 36 -1.07 0.56 0.09
C LEU A 36 -2.56 0.23 0.27
N TYR A 37 -2.91 -1.04 0.15
CA TYR A 37 -4.27 -1.50 0.43
C TYR A 37 -4.63 -1.24 1.90
N GLY A 38 -3.74 -1.59 2.84
CA GLY A 38 -3.94 -1.33 4.26
C GLY A 38 -4.12 0.15 4.56
N TYR A 39 -3.27 1.01 4.00
CA TYR A 39 -3.43 2.45 4.10
C TYR A 39 -4.80 2.95 3.62
N LYS A 40 -5.29 2.44 2.48
CA LYS A 40 -6.57 2.83 1.92
C LYS A 40 -7.74 2.43 2.84
N ILE A 41 -7.76 1.19 3.31
CA ILE A 41 -8.82 0.71 4.20
C ILE A 41 -8.81 1.48 5.52
N LEU A 42 -7.63 1.70 6.10
CA LEU A 42 -7.51 2.50 7.32
C LEU A 42 -7.98 3.94 7.14
N LYS A 43 -7.77 4.52 5.95
CA LYS A 43 -8.32 5.83 5.64
C LYS A 43 -9.84 5.83 5.61
N GLU A 44 -10.44 4.84 4.95
CA GLU A 44 -11.90 4.70 4.91
C GLU A 44 -12.47 4.48 6.32
N LEU A 45 -11.79 3.71 7.18
CA LEU A 45 -12.15 3.55 8.59
C LEU A 45 -12.02 4.87 9.38
N HIS A 46 -10.91 5.60 9.17
CA HIS A 46 -10.69 6.90 9.81
C HIS A 46 -11.80 7.91 9.48
N ASP A 47 -12.22 7.96 8.22
CA ASP A 47 -13.26 8.89 7.75
C ASP A 47 -14.66 8.54 8.30
N LEU A 48 -14.89 7.28 8.71
CA LEU A 48 -16.14 6.80 9.29
C LEU A 48 -16.17 6.85 10.83
N GLU A 49 -15.02 6.93 11.48
CA GLU A 49 -14.88 6.85 12.94
C GLU A 49 -15.30 8.18 13.61
N PRO A 50 -16.37 8.23 14.44
CA PRO A 50 -16.77 9.45 15.12
C PRO A 50 -15.87 9.86 16.29
N HIS A 51 -15.10 8.94 16.88
CA HIS A 51 -14.33 9.21 18.09
C HIS A 51 -12.90 9.68 17.79
N ILE A 52 -12.55 10.88 18.28
CA ILE A 52 -11.24 11.51 18.02
C ILE A 52 -10.06 10.63 18.49
N GLU A 53 -10.18 9.96 19.64
CA GLU A 53 -9.13 9.09 20.17
C GLU A 53 -8.84 7.91 19.24
N GLN A 54 -9.89 7.26 18.73
CA GLN A 54 -9.77 6.16 17.76
C GLN A 54 -9.27 6.65 16.41
N GLN A 55 -9.73 7.82 15.95
CA GLN A 55 -9.20 8.47 14.74
C GLN A 55 -7.69 8.70 14.82
N LEU A 56 -7.15 9.11 15.98
CA LEU A 56 -5.71 9.31 16.18
C LEU A 56 -4.95 7.98 16.07
N GLN A 57 -5.45 6.91 16.69
CA GLN A 57 -4.84 5.58 16.59
C GLN A 57 -4.84 5.06 15.15
N ILE A 58 -5.97 5.17 14.44
CA ILE A 58 -6.06 4.76 13.04
C ILE A 58 -5.06 5.55 12.18
N LYS A 59 -4.90 6.85 12.44
CA LYS A 59 -3.96 7.72 11.73
C LYS A 59 -2.49 7.31 11.95
N GLU A 60 -2.13 6.85 13.14
CA GLU A 60 -0.80 6.28 13.41
C GLU A 60 -0.55 5.03 12.56
N TRP A 61 -1.52 4.12 12.52
CA TRP A 61 -1.44 2.92 11.68
C TRP A 61 -1.38 3.25 10.19
N MET A 62 -2.14 4.24 9.72
CA MET A 62 -2.04 4.75 8.36
C MET A 62 -0.61 5.20 8.05
N LYS A 63 0.02 5.96 8.97
CA LYS A 63 1.40 6.41 8.80
C LYS A 63 2.38 5.24 8.75
N HIS A 64 2.19 4.22 9.58
CA HIS A 64 3.01 3.00 9.54
C HIS A 64 2.91 2.28 8.19
N PHE A 65 1.70 2.00 7.71
CA PHE A 65 1.52 1.34 6.41
C PHE A 65 2.01 2.19 5.23
N GLN A 66 1.84 3.51 5.30
CA GLN A 66 2.42 4.42 4.31
C GLN A 66 3.95 4.29 4.27
N ASN A 67 4.62 4.29 5.43
CA ASN A 67 6.07 4.14 5.51
C ASN A 67 6.52 2.77 4.99
N TYR A 68 5.82 1.69 5.33
CA TYR A 68 6.10 0.36 4.79
C TYR A 68 6.02 0.29 3.27
N ALA A 69 5.00 0.93 2.67
CA ALA A 69 4.89 1.01 1.21
C ALA A 69 6.08 1.77 0.60
N ILE A 70 6.46 2.91 1.19
CA ILE A 70 7.57 3.75 0.73
C ILE A 70 8.91 3.00 0.85
N GLU A 71 9.19 2.38 1.99
CA GLU A 71 10.43 1.65 2.23
C GLU A 71 10.57 0.46 1.29
N THR A 72 9.50 -0.32 1.09
CA THR A 72 9.54 -1.48 0.19
C THR A 72 9.69 -1.09 -1.27
N ILE A 73 9.01 -0.04 -1.74
CA ILE A 73 9.19 0.40 -3.13
C ILE A 73 10.58 1.00 -3.34
N ASN A 74 11.08 1.82 -2.41
CA ASN A 74 12.41 2.43 -2.52
C ASN A 74 13.51 1.36 -2.45
N ARG A 75 13.36 0.35 -1.59
CA ARG A 75 14.29 -0.78 -1.54
C ARG A 75 14.29 -1.58 -2.85
N THR A 76 13.11 -1.84 -3.41
CA THR A 76 12.99 -2.54 -4.70
C THR A 76 13.60 -1.70 -5.82
N TYR A 77 13.32 -0.40 -5.85
CA TYR A 77 13.84 0.53 -6.84
C TYR A 77 15.36 0.66 -6.78
N ASN A 78 15.95 0.78 -5.58
CA ASN A 78 17.40 0.87 -5.40
C ASN A 78 18.13 -0.41 -5.84
N LYS A 79 17.48 -1.57 -5.75
CA LYS A 79 18.06 -2.85 -6.18
C LYS A 79 17.84 -3.11 -7.66
N GLN A 80 16.62 -2.91 -8.14
CA GLN A 80 16.13 -3.26 -9.47
C GLN A 80 15.07 -2.23 -9.91
N PRO A 81 15.48 -1.08 -10.48
CA PRO A 81 14.56 -0.02 -10.89
C PRO A 81 13.48 -0.51 -11.88
N GLY A 82 13.86 -1.37 -12.83
CA GLY A 82 12.93 -1.91 -13.83
C GLY A 82 11.80 -2.74 -13.21
N GLU A 83 12.11 -3.59 -12.23
CA GLU A 83 11.10 -4.39 -11.51
C GLU A 83 10.22 -3.52 -10.62
N ALA A 84 10.77 -2.47 -9.98
CA ALA A 84 9.96 -1.53 -9.21
C ALA A 84 8.94 -0.79 -10.09
N ILE A 85 9.36 -0.33 -11.26
CA ILE A 85 8.49 0.36 -12.23
C ILE A 85 7.42 -0.61 -12.79
N LYS A 86 7.81 -1.84 -13.10
CA LYS A 86 6.87 -2.89 -13.51
C LYS A 86 5.83 -3.19 -12.42
N LEU A 87 6.26 -3.31 -11.16
CA LEU A 87 5.39 -3.52 -10.01
C LEU A 87 4.37 -2.38 -9.84
N LEU A 88 4.77 -1.13 -10.11
CA LEU A 88 3.88 0.04 -10.03
C LEU A 88 2.73 -0.01 -11.04
N GLY A 89 3.00 -0.54 -12.25
CA GLY A 89 2.03 -0.67 -13.34
C GLY A 89 1.29 -2.01 -13.41
N GLN A 90 1.76 -3.04 -12.69
CA GLN A 90 1.17 -4.37 -12.71
C GLN A 90 -0.14 -4.41 -11.90
N LYS A 91 -1.16 -5.07 -12.45
CA LYS A 91 -2.40 -5.36 -11.72
C LYS A 91 -2.17 -6.40 -10.64
N MET A 92 -2.64 -6.11 -9.44
CA MET A 92 -2.53 -7.00 -8.29
C MET A 92 -3.90 -7.62 -7.99
N GLU A 93 -4.07 -8.89 -8.35
CA GLU A 93 -5.32 -9.63 -8.16
C GLU A 93 -5.77 -9.67 -6.70
N ASN A 94 -4.81 -9.86 -5.78
CA ASN A 94 -5.08 -9.94 -4.34
C ASN A 94 -5.53 -8.60 -3.74
N TRP A 95 -5.29 -7.47 -4.39
CA TRP A 95 -5.48 -6.12 -3.84
C TRP A 95 -6.49 -5.28 -4.66
N GLY A 96 -7.57 -5.92 -5.11
CA GLY A 96 -8.65 -5.24 -5.82
C GLY A 96 -8.45 -5.14 -7.34
N ASN A 97 -7.62 -6.01 -7.91
CA ASN A 97 -7.33 -6.08 -9.35
C ASN A 97 -6.91 -4.74 -9.97
N THR A 98 -6.13 -3.98 -9.20
CA THR A 98 -5.69 -2.62 -9.53
C THR A 98 -4.18 -2.50 -9.36
N THR A 99 -3.60 -1.41 -9.84
CA THR A 99 -2.16 -1.16 -9.77
C THR A 99 -1.78 -0.46 -8.48
N CYS A 100 -0.49 -0.52 -8.10
CA CYS A 100 -0.01 0.20 -6.91
C CYS A 100 -0.29 1.71 -7.02
N LEU A 101 -0.13 2.27 -8.22
CA LEU A 101 -0.40 3.69 -8.48
C LEU A 101 -1.88 4.03 -8.30
N MET A 102 -2.78 3.22 -8.85
CA MET A 102 -4.22 3.47 -8.70
C MET A 102 -4.69 3.27 -7.25
N LEU A 103 -4.11 2.33 -6.49
CA LEU A 103 -4.35 2.23 -5.05
C LEU A 103 -3.88 3.47 -4.29
N ALA A 104 -2.65 3.92 -4.55
CA ALA A 104 -2.12 5.11 -3.91
C ALA A 104 -2.91 6.37 -4.27
N LEU A 105 -3.37 6.48 -5.52
CA LEU A 105 -4.20 7.59 -5.99
C LEU A 105 -5.58 7.58 -5.34
N THR A 106 -6.29 6.45 -5.36
CA THR A 106 -7.63 6.34 -4.74
C THR A 106 -7.58 6.45 -3.22
N GLY A 107 -6.51 5.96 -2.59
CA GLY A 107 -6.25 6.17 -1.16
C GLY A 107 -5.80 7.60 -0.82
N GLY A 108 -5.44 8.44 -1.80
CA GLY A 108 -4.93 9.79 -1.55
C GLY A 108 -3.56 9.81 -0.85
N ASN A 109 -2.72 8.80 -1.06
CA ASN A 109 -1.40 8.69 -0.48
C ASN A 109 -0.37 9.54 -1.27
N LYS A 110 -0.43 10.86 -1.08
CA LYS A 110 0.44 11.82 -1.79
C LYS A 110 1.94 11.59 -1.53
N THR A 111 2.29 11.13 -0.33
CA THR A 111 3.69 10.84 0.05
C THR A 111 4.26 9.70 -0.77
N PHE A 112 3.48 8.63 -0.98
CA PHE A 112 3.88 7.51 -1.83
C PHE A 112 3.97 7.92 -3.32
N LEU A 113 3.01 8.70 -3.81
CA LEU A 113 3.04 9.18 -5.20
C LEU A 113 4.23 10.10 -5.50
N SER A 114 4.79 10.74 -4.46
CA SER A 114 5.94 11.63 -4.59
C SER A 114 7.29 10.89 -4.65
N GLN A 115 7.32 9.56 -4.47
CA GLN A 115 8.56 8.77 -4.53
C GLN A 115 9.17 8.74 -5.94
N LEU A 116 10.50 8.57 -6.01
CA LEU A 116 11.24 8.59 -7.28
C LEU A 116 10.73 7.56 -8.28
N ALA A 117 10.45 6.34 -7.82
CA ALA A 117 9.89 5.28 -8.67
C ALA A 117 8.56 5.68 -9.33
N CYS A 118 7.68 6.37 -8.61
CA CYS A 118 6.40 6.85 -9.13
C CYS A 118 6.59 8.00 -10.13
N ARG A 119 7.52 8.92 -9.86
CA ARG A 119 7.86 10.02 -10.77
C ARG A 119 8.45 9.49 -12.08
N GLU A 120 9.36 8.52 -12.01
CA GLU A 120 9.95 7.92 -13.19
C GLU A 120 8.93 7.11 -13.99
N PHE A 121 8.08 6.32 -13.32
CA PHE A 121 6.98 5.63 -14.00
C PHE A 121 6.12 6.61 -14.80
N ASN A 122 5.69 7.71 -14.17
CA ASN A 122 4.90 8.73 -14.85
C ASN A 122 5.68 9.34 -16.02
N SER A 123 6.95 9.69 -15.83
CA SER A 123 7.77 10.23 -16.92
C SER A 123 7.83 9.29 -18.12
N ARG A 124 7.97 7.96 -17.92
CA ARG A 124 7.99 6.98 -19.00
C ARG A 124 6.68 6.97 -19.77
N ILE A 125 5.55 6.88 -19.07
CA ILE A 125 4.22 6.91 -19.69
C ILE A 125 3.98 8.21 -20.49
N TRP A 126 4.50 9.35 -20.01
CA TRP A 126 4.32 10.64 -20.69
C TRP A 126 5.20 10.80 -21.93
N TYR A 127 6.38 10.18 -21.98
CA TYR A 127 7.24 10.20 -23.18
C TYR A 127 6.89 9.10 -24.19
N ASP A 128 6.23 8.03 -23.74
CA ASP A 128 5.75 6.93 -24.60
C ASP A 128 4.34 7.22 -25.21
N ALA A 129 3.75 8.38 -24.92
CA ALA A 129 2.43 8.83 -25.40
C ALA A 129 2.54 9.84 -26.56
#